data_AF-A0A9Q1BBC1-F1
#
_entry.id   AF-A0A9Q1BBC1-F1
#
_cell.length_a   1.000
_cell.length_b   1.000
_cell.length_c   1.000
_cell.angle_alpha   90.00
_cell.angle_beta   90.00
_cell.angle_gamma   90.00
#
_symmetry.space_group_name_H-M   'P 1'
#
loop_
_entity.id
_entity.type
_entity.pdbx_description
1 polymer ?
#
loop_
_entity_poly.entity_id
_entity_poly.type
_entity_poly.pdbx_seq_one_letter_code
_entity_poly.pdbx_strand_id
1 'polypeptide(L)'
;MDAANPGAPTATVNMGLKKRSRFTSRNKEVELIRRLHSDIFCQEKHLLSGVDLRLKLTPNKDSFVLMSSRQDPEYKVMLQQVLLFVQKVKIAPSVLIAHAKALEKDTAKYTVRRVQTKVLSYQREISISTNTTCS
;
A
#
# COMPACT_ATOMS: atom_id res chain seq x y z
N MET A 1 -18.34 7.58 -13.22
CA MET A 1 -17.86 6.22 -12.89
C MET A 1 -18.87 5.61 -11.93
N ASP A 2 -20.10 5.51 -12.40
CA ASP A 2 -21.27 5.50 -11.53
C ASP A 2 -21.90 4.11 -11.67
N ALA A 3 -22.10 3.42 -10.54
CA ALA A 3 -22.56 2.03 -10.41
C ALA A 3 -21.49 0.92 -10.45
N ALA A 4 -20.51 0.95 -9.54
CA ALA A 4 -19.72 -0.23 -9.19
C ALA A 4 -20.53 -1.21 -8.30
N ASN A 5 -21.60 -1.81 -8.84
CA ASN A 5 -22.45 -2.77 -8.11
C ASN A 5 -21.92 -4.22 -8.26
N PRO A 6 -21.45 -4.88 -7.18
CA PRO A 6 -20.97 -6.26 -7.25
C PRO A 6 -22.10 -7.29 -7.52
N GLY A 7 -23.37 -6.89 -7.34
CA GLY A 7 -24.55 -7.74 -7.54
C GLY A 7 -25.23 -7.58 -8.90
N ALA A 8 -24.70 -6.78 -9.83
CA ALA A 8 -25.34 -6.57 -11.14
C ALA A 8 -25.23 -7.84 -12.05
N PRO A 9 -25.88 -7.85 -13.23
CA PRO A 9 -25.78 -8.96 -14.18
C PRO A 9 -24.33 -9.16 -14.69
N THR A 10 -23.92 -10.41 -14.92
CA THR A 10 -22.53 -10.78 -15.25
C THR A 10 -21.93 -10.01 -16.45
N ALA A 11 -22.75 -9.57 -17.41
CA ALA A 11 -22.31 -8.82 -18.59
C ALA A 11 -21.78 -7.41 -18.28
N THR A 12 -22.17 -6.81 -17.14
CA THR A 12 -21.81 -5.43 -16.77
C THR A 12 -21.02 -5.36 -15.45
N VAL A 13 -20.78 -6.49 -14.79
CA VAL A 13 -20.11 -6.53 -13.49
C VAL A 13 -18.60 -6.63 -13.59
N ASN A 14 -17.93 -5.80 -12.78
CA ASN A 14 -16.53 -6.02 -12.44
C ASN A 14 -16.36 -7.32 -11.66
N MET A 15 -15.97 -8.39 -12.36
CA MET A 15 -15.78 -9.72 -11.79
C MET A 15 -14.73 -9.73 -10.67
N GLY A 16 -13.72 -8.87 -10.73
CA GLY A 16 -12.73 -8.70 -9.67
C GLY A 16 -13.34 -8.13 -8.40
N LEU A 17 -14.19 -7.11 -8.52
CA LEU A 17 -14.92 -6.52 -7.39
C LEU A 17 -15.88 -7.53 -6.76
N LYS A 18 -16.65 -8.28 -7.57
CA LYS A 18 -17.57 -9.32 -7.09
C LYS A 18 -16.86 -10.44 -6.31
N LYS A 19 -15.65 -10.84 -6.76
CA LYS A 19 -14.82 -11.80 -6.03
C LYS A 19 -14.36 -11.21 -4.68
N ARG A 20 -13.85 -9.98 -4.67
CA ARG A 20 -13.36 -9.32 -3.44
C ARG A 20 -14.49 -9.06 -2.44
N SER A 21 -15.66 -8.63 -2.90
CA SER A 21 -16.80 -8.35 -2.02
C SER A 21 -17.29 -9.60 -1.29
N ARG A 22 -17.10 -10.80 -1.84
CA ARG A 22 -17.46 -12.06 -1.19
C ARG A 22 -16.64 -12.31 0.08
N PHE A 23 -15.37 -11.90 0.13
CA PHE A 23 -14.52 -12.09 1.31
C PHE A 23 -14.97 -11.23 2.50
N THR A 24 -15.43 -10.00 2.24
CA THR A 24 -15.85 -9.05 3.30
C THR A 24 -17.36 -9.03 3.54
N SER A 25 -18.14 -9.76 2.72
CA SER A 25 -19.59 -9.82 2.87
C SER A 25 -20.02 -10.34 4.24
N ARG A 26 -21.08 -9.75 4.82
CA ARG A 26 -21.67 -10.12 6.12
C ARG A 26 -20.73 -9.87 7.32
N ASN A 27 -19.95 -8.80 7.28
CA ASN A 27 -19.09 -8.38 8.40
C ASN A 27 -18.10 -9.46 8.86
N LYS A 28 -17.53 -10.20 7.91
CA LYS A 28 -16.55 -11.23 8.20
C LYS A 28 -15.20 -10.60 8.53
N GLU A 29 -14.55 -11.16 9.54
CA GLU A 29 -13.13 -10.91 9.79
C GLU A 29 -12.31 -11.48 8.63
N VAL A 30 -11.31 -10.71 8.18
CA VAL A 30 -10.45 -11.09 7.07
C VAL A 30 -9.01 -10.97 7.54
N GLU A 31 -8.27 -12.07 7.43
CA GLU A 31 -6.82 -12.08 7.64
C GLU A 31 -6.10 -11.76 6.32
N LEU A 32 -5.14 -10.83 6.38
CA LEU A 32 -4.35 -10.42 5.22
C LEU A 32 -2.86 -10.61 5.52
N ILE A 33 -2.25 -11.55 4.83
CA ILE A 33 -0.79 -11.73 4.85
C ILE A 33 -0.22 -11.18 3.55
N ARG A 34 0.61 -10.14 3.67
CA ARG A 34 1.30 -9.54 2.53
C ARG A 34 2.67 -9.00 2.93
N ARG A 35 3.58 -8.94 1.97
CA ARG A 35 4.84 -8.22 2.13
C ARG A 35 4.57 -6.71 2.23
N LEU A 36 5.31 -6.04 3.11
CA LEU A 36 5.24 -4.59 3.22
C LEU A 36 5.89 -3.97 1.97
N HIS A 37 5.09 -3.28 1.16
CA HIS A 37 5.54 -2.66 -0.08
C HIS A 37 6.27 -1.35 0.24
N SER A 38 7.56 -1.44 0.51
CA SER A 38 8.47 -0.31 0.64
C SER A 38 9.81 -0.69 0.06
N ASP A 39 10.45 0.26 -0.60
CA ASP A 39 11.73 0.05 -1.29
C ASP A 39 12.77 -0.58 -0.40
N ILE A 40 12.85 -0.19 0.88
CA ILE A 40 13.83 -0.74 1.84
C ILE A 40 13.67 -2.25 2.07
N PHE A 41 12.45 -2.79 1.98
CA PHE A 41 12.20 -4.22 2.14
C PHE A 41 12.28 -4.97 0.82
N CYS A 42 12.34 -4.26 -0.30
CA CYS A 42 12.38 -4.80 -1.66
C CYS A 42 13.77 -4.77 -2.29
N GLN A 43 14.81 -4.44 -1.52
CA GLN A 43 16.20 -4.44 -2.00
C GLN A 43 16.79 -5.86 -1.95
N GLU A 44 17.82 -6.08 -2.77
CA GLU A 44 18.63 -7.31 -2.76
C GLU A 44 19.56 -7.39 -1.55
N LYS A 45 19.79 -6.27 -0.85
CA LYS A 45 20.70 -6.17 0.29
C LYS A 45 19.96 -6.35 1.59
N HIS A 46 20.48 -7.20 2.47
CA HIS A 46 20.02 -7.29 3.84
C HIS A 46 20.51 -6.10 4.67
N LEU A 47 19.74 -5.76 5.69
CA LEU A 47 20.16 -4.79 6.69
C LEU A 47 21.26 -5.39 7.56
N LEU A 48 22.27 -4.58 7.85
CA LEU A 48 23.34 -4.97 8.76
C LEU A 48 22.80 -5.21 10.17
N SER A 49 23.46 -6.12 10.89
CA SER A 49 23.16 -6.37 12.29
C SER A 49 23.46 -5.13 13.12
N GLY A 50 22.55 -4.76 14.03
CA GLY A 50 22.70 -3.59 14.90
C GLY A 50 22.15 -2.28 14.33
N VAL A 51 21.51 -2.31 13.16
CA VAL A 51 20.77 -1.14 12.63
C VAL A 51 19.34 -1.13 13.18
N ASP A 52 18.97 -0.05 13.85
CA ASP A 52 17.61 0.15 14.35
C ASP A 52 16.67 0.63 13.24
N LEU A 53 15.59 -0.11 13.00
CA LEU A 53 14.50 0.30 12.13
C LEU A 53 13.23 0.59 12.92
N ARG A 54 12.68 1.79 12.72
CA ARG A 54 11.38 2.18 13.27
C ARG A 54 10.34 2.26 12.16
N LEU A 55 9.29 1.45 12.27
CA LEU A 55 8.18 1.42 11.32
C LEU A 55 6.93 2.02 11.94
N LYS A 56 6.38 3.05 11.29
CA LYS A 56 5.08 3.63 11.61
C LYS A 56 4.13 3.35 10.47
N LEU A 57 3.15 2.49 10.71
CA LEU A 57 2.08 2.21 9.76
C LEU A 57 0.84 3.01 10.18
N THR A 58 0.32 3.81 9.27
CA THR A 58 -0.90 4.60 9.50
C THR A 58 -1.98 4.11 8.55
N PRO A 59 -3.15 3.68 9.05
CA PRO A 59 -4.24 3.25 8.19
C PRO A 59 -4.80 4.43 7.39
N ASN A 60 -5.29 4.15 6.19
CA ASN A 60 -6.05 5.12 5.42
C ASN A 60 -7.42 5.37 6.08
N LYS A 61 -8.06 6.49 5.75
CA LYS A 61 -9.44 6.76 6.17
C LYS A 61 -10.38 5.67 5.65
N ASP A 62 -11.37 5.29 6.45
CA ASP A 62 -12.29 4.20 6.14
C ASP A 62 -12.93 4.34 4.76
N SER A 63 -13.27 5.57 4.34
CA SER A 63 -13.82 5.89 3.01
C SER A 63 -12.99 5.40 1.82
N PHE A 64 -11.69 5.16 2.01
CA PHE A 64 -10.76 4.71 0.96
C PHE A 64 -10.33 3.25 1.10
N VAL A 65 -10.74 2.54 2.15
CA VAL A 65 -10.26 1.18 2.42
C VAL A 65 -11.04 0.14 1.62
N LEU A 66 -12.36 0.29 1.49
CA LEU A 66 -13.23 -0.63 0.74
C LEU A 66 -13.98 0.10 -0.38
N MET A 67 -14.31 -0.64 -1.43
CA MET A 67 -15.21 -0.17 -2.47
C MET A 67 -16.63 -0.66 -2.18
N SER A 68 -17.59 0.22 -2.32
CA SER A 68 -19.01 -0.09 -2.15
C SER A 68 -19.84 0.54 -3.26
N SER A 69 -21.00 -0.06 -3.52
CA SER A 69 -21.97 0.43 -4.50
C SER A 69 -22.94 1.48 -3.95
N ARG A 70 -22.95 1.69 -2.62
CA ARG A 70 -23.77 2.72 -1.97
C ARG A 70 -23.12 4.09 -2.15
N GLN A 71 -23.95 5.11 -2.36
CA GLN A 71 -23.53 6.49 -2.59
C GLN A 71 -22.86 7.09 -1.34
N ASP A 72 -23.38 6.75 -0.16
CA ASP A 72 -22.77 7.05 1.15
C ASP A 72 -22.64 5.77 1.99
N PRO A 73 -21.53 5.04 1.84
CA PRO A 73 -21.32 3.78 2.52
C PRO A 73 -20.79 4.04 3.94
N GLU A 74 -21.67 3.98 4.93
CA GLU A 74 -21.26 4.01 6.34
C GLU A 74 -20.73 2.63 6.77
N TYR A 75 -19.41 2.45 6.68
CA TYR A 75 -18.73 1.29 7.24
C TYR A 75 -17.48 1.73 8.00
N LYS A 76 -17.18 0.98 9.06
CA LYS A 76 -15.99 1.20 9.90
C LYS A 76 -15.07 -0.01 9.77
N VAL A 77 -13.80 0.23 9.43
CA VAL A 77 -12.80 -0.84 9.37
C VAL A 77 -12.01 -0.83 10.66
N MET A 78 -12.05 -1.94 11.41
CA MET A 78 -11.31 -2.08 12.65
C MET A 78 -10.18 -3.09 12.47
N LEU A 79 -8.97 -2.70 12.88
CA LEU A 79 -7.82 -3.59 12.91
C LEU A 79 -7.82 -4.33 14.24
N GLN A 80 -8.16 -5.62 14.21
CA GLN A 80 -8.19 -6.47 15.40
C GLN A 80 -6.77 -6.86 15.84
N GLN A 81 -5.92 -7.25 14.89
CA GLN A 81 -4.55 -7.66 15.16
C GLN A 81 -3.63 -7.26 13.99
N VAL A 82 -2.44 -6.75 14.33
CA VAL A 82 -1.40 -6.39 13.35
C VAL A 82 -0.09 -7.04 13.78
N LEU A 83 0.42 -7.95 12.96
CA LEU A 83 1.68 -8.65 13.17
C LEU A 83 2.68 -8.31 12.06
N LEU A 84 3.96 -8.23 12.41
CA LEU A 84 5.06 -8.10 11.45
C LEU A 84 6.01 -9.29 11.61
N PHE A 85 6.10 -10.09 10.55
CA PHE A 85 7.06 -11.17 10.47
C PHE A 85 8.35 -10.67 9.80
N VAL A 86 9.48 -10.75 10.51
CA VAL A 86 10.79 -10.35 10.00
C VAL A 86 11.69 -11.58 9.92
N GLN A 87 12.30 -11.80 8.75
CA GLN A 87 13.28 -12.86 8.57
C GLN A 87 14.66 -12.35 8.96
N LYS A 88 15.34 -13.08 9.87
CA LYS A 88 16.72 -12.80 10.27
C LYS A 88 17.63 -13.90 9.73
N VAL A 89 18.65 -13.50 8.98
CA VAL A 89 19.65 -14.42 8.44
C VAL A 89 20.77 -14.61 9.47
N LYS A 90 21.13 -15.88 9.75
CA LYS A 90 22.30 -16.22 10.57
C LYS A 90 23.52 -16.28 9.66
N ILE A 91 24.54 -15.48 9.95
CA ILE A 91 25.74 -15.36 9.14
C ILE A 91 26.92 -16.02 9.88
N ALA A 92 27.84 -16.63 9.14
CA ALA A 92 29.06 -17.19 9.71
C ALA A 92 29.93 -16.09 10.37
N PRO A 93 30.62 -16.38 11.49
CA PRO A 93 31.37 -15.38 12.23
C PRO A 93 32.50 -14.73 11.42
N SER A 94 33.14 -15.48 10.51
CA SER A 94 34.16 -14.95 9.60
C SER A 94 33.65 -13.81 8.71
N VAL A 95 32.42 -13.95 8.21
CA VAL A 95 31.76 -12.95 7.36
C VAL A 95 31.33 -11.73 8.17
N LEU A 96 30.89 -11.92 9.42
CA LEU A 96 30.58 -10.81 10.33
C LEU A 96 31.82 -9.94 10.62
N ILE A 97 32.98 -10.56 10.87
CA ILE A 97 34.24 -9.84 11.07
C ILE A 97 34.65 -9.10 9.79
N ALA A 98 34.48 -9.72 8.62
CA ALA A 98 34.77 -9.08 7.34
C ALA A 98 33.86 -7.87 7.10
N HIS A 99 32.57 -7.95 7.44
CA HIS A 99 31.65 -6.81 7.40
C HIS A 99 32.07 -5.69 8.34
N ALA A 100 32.47 -5.99 9.57
CA ALA A 100 32.95 -4.99 10.53
C ALA A 100 34.18 -4.23 9.98
N LYS A 101 35.18 -4.95 9.45
CA LYS A 101 36.36 -4.35 8.80
C LYS A 101 36.03 -3.55 7.55
N ALA A 102 35.02 -3.95 6.78
CA ALA A 102 34.57 -3.19 5.61
C ALA A 102 33.90 -1.88 6.04
N LEU A 103 33.14 -1.90 7.14
CA LEU A 103 32.46 -0.72 7.68
C LEU A 103 33.40 0.32 8.29
N GLU A 104 34.59 -0.08 8.73
CA GLU A 104 35.66 0.85 9.11
C GLU A 104 36.17 1.67 7.91
N LYS A 105 36.06 1.13 6.69
CA LYS A 105 36.57 1.76 5.46
C LYS A 105 35.50 2.53 4.69
N ASP A 106 34.32 1.95 4.51
CA ASP A 106 33.20 2.58 3.79
C ASP A 106 31.86 2.29 4.48
N THR A 107 30.95 3.25 4.42
CA THR A 107 29.62 3.15 5.02
C THR A 107 28.67 2.35 4.12
N ALA A 108 27.83 1.51 4.71
CA ALA A 108 26.81 0.78 3.98
C ALA A 108 25.73 1.72 3.38
N LYS A 109 25.59 1.69 2.05
CA LYS A 109 24.62 2.49 1.31
C LYS A 109 23.43 1.64 0.86
N TYR A 110 22.24 2.09 1.26
CA TYR A 110 20.94 1.49 0.91
C TYR A 110 20.11 2.49 0.10
N THR A 111 19.88 2.19 -1.18
CA THR A 111 19.19 3.13 -2.09
C THR A 111 17.68 3.08 -1.87
N VAL A 112 17.10 4.09 -1.24
CA VAL A 112 15.65 4.19 -1.03
C VAL A 112 15.07 5.23 -1.98
N ARG A 113 14.12 4.86 -2.84
CA ARG A 113 13.36 5.86 -3.60
C ARG A 113 12.17 6.28 -2.76
N ARG A 114 12.05 7.59 -2.52
CA ARG A 114 10.90 8.15 -1.81
C ARG A 114 9.82 8.50 -2.83
N VAL A 115 8.78 7.69 -2.92
CA VAL A 115 7.57 8.05 -3.66
C VAL A 115 6.72 8.95 -2.76
N GLN A 116 6.57 10.21 -3.13
CA GLN A 116 5.69 11.16 -2.45
C GLN A 116 4.41 11.34 -3.26
N THR A 117 3.27 10.94 -2.68
CA THR A 117 1.96 11.23 -3.25
C THR A 117 1.52 12.62 -2.82
N LYS A 118 1.52 13.58 -3.76
CA LYS A 118 0.92 14.89 -3.53
C LYS A 118 -0.56 14.83 -3.90
N VAL A 119 -1.44 15.16 -2.97
CA VAL A 119 -2.88 15.25 -3.23
C VAL A 119 -3.15 16.59 -3.89
N LEU A 120 -3.58 16.56 -5.15
CA LEU A 120 -4.09 17.74 -5.85
C LEU A 120 -5.61 17.66 -5.85
N SER A 121 -6.25 18.62 -5.21
CA SER A 121 -7.71 18.75 -5.19
C SER A 121 -8.11 19.69 -6.33
N TYR A 122 -8.71 19.14 -7.38
CA TYR A 122 -9.31 19.95 -8.43
C TYR A 122 -10.74 20.32 -8.04
N GLN A 123 -11.03 21.62 -7.99
CA GLN A 123 -12.42 22.09 -7.88
C GLN A 123 -13.12 21.84 -9.22
N ARG A 124 -14.26 21.14 -9.17
CA ARG A 124 -15.12 20.89 -10.32
C ARG A 124 -15.97 22.13 -10.59
N GLU A 125 -15.41 23.13 -11.25
CA GLU A 125 -16.19 24.19 -11.92
C GLU A 125 -15.27 24.94 -12.89
N ILE A 126 -15.08 24.38 -14.08
CA ILE A 126 -14.66 25.16 -15.25
C ILE A 126 -15.61 24.76 -16.38
N SER A 127 -16.69 25.53 -16.53
CA SER A 127 -17.47 25.59 -17.76
C SER A 127 -16.60 26.23 -18.83
N ILE A 128 -15.97 25.40 -19.67
CA ILE A 128 -15.26 25.87 -20.86
C ILE A 128 -16.34 26.24 -21.88
N SER A 129 -16.71 27.52 -21.96
CA SER A 129 -17.43 28.04 -23.12
C SER A 129 -16.49 27.99 -24.31
N THR A 130 -16.72 27.05 -25.22
CA THR A 130 -16.03 27.00 -26.50
C THR A 130 -16.56 28.13 -27.38
N ASN A 131 -15.92 29.29 -27.33
CA ASN A 131 -16.07 30.30 -28.38
C ASN A 131 -15.24 29.82 -29.58
N THR A 132 -15.89 29.05 -30.45
CA THR A 132 -15.38 28.80 -31.80
C THR A 132 -15.67 30.03 -32.65
N THR A 133 -14.66 30.87 -32.86
CA THR A 133 -14.59 31.78 -33.99
C THR A 133 -13.12 31.84 -34.41
N CYS A 134 -12.81 31.22 -35.54
CA CYS A 134 -11.64 31.59 -36.32
C CYS A 134 -12.02 31.45 -37.79
N SER A 135 -11.75 32.54 -38.50
CA SER A 135 -12.03 32.93 -39.89
C SER A 135 -11.76 31.89 -40.96
#